data_AF-A0A2A4P893-F1
#
_entry.id   AF-A0A2A4P893-F1
#
_cell.length_a   1.000
_cell.length_b   1.000
_cell.length_c   1.000
_cell.angle_alpha   90.00
_cell.angle_beta   90.00
_cell.angle_gamma   90.00
#
_symmetry.space_group_name_H-M   'P 1'
#
loop_
_entity.id
_entity.type
_entity.pdbx_description
1 polymer ?
#
loop_
_entity_poly.entity_id
_entity_poly.type
_entity_poly.pdbx_seq_one_letter_code
_entity_poly.pdbx_strand_id
1 'polypeptide(L)'
;MIPTSQLRCLLFTLALATPTSVSANWTIERLVNRSDHPVTLSIPIPKGVHQSGGDMTSVRGNMALTILGSGIIYFEDKGHSSGCQRPYWAVKITFRDKQWGYYYDGGGKINVAINENGIPQFIAYSGGSQVVVGSGKAKCY
;
A
#
# COMPACT_ATOMS: atom_id res chain seq x y z
N MET A 1 -0.28 -47.40 55.21
CA MET A 1 0.20 -46.00 55.09
C MET A 1 0.88 -45.87 53.74
N ILE A 2 0.25 -45.19 52.78
CA ILE A 2 0.77 -44.96 51.42
C ILE A 2 0.83 -43.44 51.25
N PRO A 3 1.96 -42.83 50.87
CA PRO A 3 2.00 -41.41 50.58
C PRO A 3 1.58 -41.17 49.12
N THR A 4 0.55 -40.34 48.96
CA THR A 4 0.01 -39.93 47.66
C THR A 4 0.91 -38.82 47.08
N SER A 5 1.73 -39.17 46.09
CA SER A 5 2.52 -38.21 45.31
C SER A 5 1.62 -37.38 44.41
N GLN A 6 1.58 -36.07 44.61
CA GLN A 6 0.88 -35.14 43.73
C GLN A 6 1.72 -34.82 42.49
N LEU A 7 1.28 -35.33 41.34
CA LEU A 7 1.76 -34.93 40.02
C LEU A 7 1.28 -33.50 39.73
N ARG A 8 2.19 -32.53 39.74
CA ARG A 8 1.93 -31.17 39.20
C ARG A 8 2.06 -31.22 37.69
N CYS A 9 0.93 -31.27 37.00
CA CYS A 9 0.86 -31.12 35.55
C CYS A 9 1.17 -29.66 35.19
N LEU A 10 2.35 -29.39 34.64
CA LEU A 10 2.68 -28.10 34.03
C LEU A 10 1.93 -27.99 32.70
N LEU A 11 0.84 -27.23 32.69
CA LEU A 11 0.18 -26.76 31.47
C LEU A 11 1.08 -25.72 30.80
N PHE A 12 1.77 -26.14 29.73
CA PHE A 12 2.37 -25.22 28.77
C PHE A 12 1.24 -24.58 27.95
N THR A 13 0.83 -23.37 28.30
CA THR A 13 0.03 -22.51 27.43
C THR A 13 0.92 -22.07 26.26
N LEU A 14 0.82 -22.78 25.14
CA LEU A 14 1.38 -22.34 23.87
C LEU A 14 0.63 -21.06 23.48
N ALA A 15 1.22 -19.90 23.75
CA ALA A 15 0.71 -18.64 23.25
C ALA A 15 0.75 -18.70 21.72
N LEU A 16 -0.43 -18.83 21.10
CA LEU A 16 -0.61 -18.63 19.68
C LEU A 16 -0.20 -17.19 19.39
N ALA A 17 1.05 -16.99 18.97
CA ALA A 17 1.50 -15.74 18.41
C ALA A 17 0.63 -15.49 17.18
N THR A 18 -0.31 -14.55 17.31
CA THR A 18 -1.04 -14.06 16.15
C THR A 18 -0.01 -13.51 15.19
N PRO A 19 -0.02 -13.91 13.90
CA PRO A 19 0.91 -13.33 12.94
C PRO A 19 0.72 -11.82 12.98
N THR A 20 1.80 -11.10 13.28
CA THR A 20 1.81 -9.66 13.12
C THR A 20 1.51 -9.41 11.64
N SER A 21 0.41 -8.70 11.34
CA SER A 21 0.14 -8.26 9.99
C SER A 21 1.32 -7.37 9.57
N VAL A 22 2.26 -7.93 8.81
CA VAL A 22 3.31 -7.14 8.20
C VAL A 22 2.58 -6.14 7.31
N SER A 23 2.70 -4.85 7.63
CA SER A 23 2.17 -3.77 6.81
C SER A 23 3.37 -3.12 6.15
N ALA A 24 3.45 -3.18 4.83
CA ALA A 24 4.44 -2.42 4.08
C ALA A 24 3.81 -1.14 3.58
N ASN A 25 4.42 -0.01 3.90
CA ASN A 25 3.91 1.29 3.50
C ASN A 25 4.41 1.62 2.10
N TRP A 26 3.63 2.40 1.37
CA TRP A 26 4.08 3.01 0.13
C TRP A 26 3.89 4.52 0.18
N THR A 27 4.62 5.26 -0.65
CA THR A 27 4.55 6.71 -0.71
C THR A 27 4.66 7.22 -2.14
N ILE A 28 4.03 8.37 -2.39
CA ILE A 28 4.37 9.19 -3.55
C ILE A 28 5.66 9.94 -3.21
N GLU A 29 6.77 9.50 -3.79
CA GLU A 29 8.08 10.15 -3.61
C GLU A 29 8.09 11.53 -4.29
N ARG A 30 7.45 11.65 -5.46
CA ARG A 30 7.37 12.89 -6.22
C ARG A 30 6.03 13.00 -6.96
N LEU A 31 5.36 14.13 -6.78
CA LEU A 31 4.19 14.53 -7.56
C LEU A 31 4.54 15.76 -8.40
N VAL A 32 4.45 15.63 -9.72
CA VAL A 32 4.62 16.75 -10.66
C VAL A 32 3.29 17.03 -11.33
N ASN A 33 2.72 18.22 -11.08
CA ASN A 33 1.52 18.68 -11.75
C ASN A 33 1.87 19.68 -12.86
N ARG A 34 1.63 19.32 -14.12
CA ARG A 34 1.72 20.22 -15.28
C ARG A 34 0.35 20.57 -15.87
N SER A 35 -0.74 20.12 -15.25
CA SER A 35 -2.07 20.55 -15.66
C SER A 35 -2.32 22.01 -15.27
N ASP A 36 -3.27 22.63 -15.93
CA ASP A 36 -3.82 23.95 -15.60
C ASP A 36 -4.75 23.92 -14.37
N HIS A 37 -4.98 22.74 -13.80
CA HIS A 37 -5.86 22.53 -12.67
C HIS A 37 -5.10 22.17 -11.39
N PRO A 38 -5.56 22.67 -10.22
CA PRO A 38 -5.02 22.23 -8.94
C PRO A 38 -5.19 20.73 -8.72
N VAL A 39 -4.22 20.14 -7.98
CA VAL A 39 -4.27 18.74 -7.54
C VAL A 39 -4.39 18.71 -6.03
N THR A 40 -5.37 17.97 -5.53
CA THR A 40 -5.60 17.78 -4.09
C THR A 40 -5.31 16.34 -3.72
N LEU A 41 -4.55 16.16 -2.63
CA LEU A 41 -4.29 14.86 -2.02
C LEU A 41 -5.30 14.58 -0.92
N SER A 42 -5.86 13.38 -0.88
CA SER A 42 -6.76 12.93 0.18
C SER A 42 -6.30 11.57 0.70
N ILE A 43 -6.03 11.51 2.00
CA ILE A 43 -5.65 10.28 2.70
C ILE A 43 -6.77 9.99 3.72
N PRO A 44 -7.52 8.88 3.55
CA PRO A 44 -8.53 8.48 4.53
C PRO A 44 -7.86 8.07 5.84
N ILE A 45 -8.33 8.62 6.95
CA ILE A 45 -7.88 8.23 8.29
C ILE A 45 -8.87 7.17 8.80
N PRO A 46 -8.44 5.91 9.03
CA PRO A 46 -9.33 4.88 9.54
C PRO A 46 -9.87 5.24 10.93
N LYS A 47 -11.08 4.80 11.24
CA LYS A 47 -11.70 5.01 12.55
C LYS A 47 -10.79 4.50 13.67
N GLY A 48 -10.53 5.34 14.67
CA GLY A 48 -9.72 4.98 15.83
C GLY A 48 -8.21 5.03 15.60
N VAL A 49 -7.75 5.44 14.41
CA VAL A 49 -6.33 5.66 14.13
C VAL A 49 -5.98 7.12 14.36
N HIS A 50 -4.92 7.35 15.13
CA HIS A 50 -4.28 8.66 15.25
C HIS A 50 -3.13 8.74 14.25
N GLN A 51 -3.16 9.73 13.37
CA GLN A 51 -2.10 9.96 12.38
C GLN A 51 -1.38 11.26 12.73
N SER A 52 -0.06 11.20 12.91
CA SER A 52 0.74 12.40 13.11
C SER A 52 1.03 13.06 11.76
N GLY A 53 1.32 14.37 11.74
CA GLY A 53 1.62 15.07 10.48
C GLY A 53 2.78 14.47 9.68
N GLY A 54 3.76 13.84 10.35
CA GLY A 54 4.85 13.12 9.69
C GLY A 54 4.40 11.82 8.98
N ASP A 55 3.37 11.15 9.52
CA ASP A 55 2.81 9.92 8.96
C ASP A 55 1.93 10.16 7.72
N MET A 56 1.57 11.42 7.44
CA MET A 56 0.79 11.76 6.25
C MET A 56 1.59 11.63 4.95
N THR A 57 2.91 11.49 5.03
CA THR A 57 3.78 11.27 3.86
C THR A 57 3.93 9.78 3.50
N SER A 58 3.58 8.87 4.41
CA SER A 58 3.63 7.42 4.19
C SER A 58 2.22 6.86 4.18
N VAL A 59 1.72 6.52 2.99
CA VAL A 59 0.37 6.00 2.84
C VAL A 59 0.33 4.57 3.36
N ARG A 60 -0.44 4.38 4.42
CA ARG A 60 -0.83 3.07 4.95
C ARG A 60 -2.26 2.80 4.51
N GLY A 61 -2.43 2.24 3.32
CA GLY A 61 -3.74 1.94 2.76
C GLY A 61 -4.12 2.79 1.53
N ASN A 62 -5.38 3.17 1.46
CA ASN A 62 -5.96 3.83 0.28
C ASN A 62 -5.60 5.32 0.25
N MET A 63 -5.63 5.91 -0.94
CA MET A 63 -5.41 7.35 -1.14
C MET A 63 -6.12 7.79 -2.43
N ALA A 64 -6.47 9.07 -2.50
CA ALA A 64 -6.96 9.68 -3.73
C ALA A 64 -6.17 10.95 -4.08
N LEU A 65 -5.92 11.15 -5.38
CA LEU A 65 -5.49 12.43 -5.95
C LEU A 65 -6.61 12.97 -6.83
N THR A 66 -7.18 14.10 -6.45
CA THR A 66 -8.19 14.79 -7.25
C THR A 66 -7.51 15.81 -8.15
N ILE A 67 -7.68 15.68 -9.45
CA ILE A 67 -7.28 16.67 -10.46
C ILE A 67 -8.56 17.41 -10.84
N LEU A 68 -8.71 18.66 -10.37
CA LEU A 68 -9.95 19.41 -10.60
C LEU A 68 -10.24 19.48 -12.11
N GLY A 69 -11.49 19.28 -12.53
CA GLY A 69 -11.86 19.25 -13.96
C GLY A 69 -11.44 18.00 -14.75
N SER A 70 -10.45 17.22 -14.29
CA SER A 70 -9.95 16.04 -15.02
C SER A 70 -10.40 14.69 -14.44
N GLY A 71 -10.60 14.60 -13.12
CA GLY A 71 -11.07 13.39 -12.45
C GLY A 71 -10.25 13.02 -11.21
N ILE A 72 -10.44 11.81 -10.72
CA ILE A 72 -9.81 11.32 -9.48
C ILE A 72 -8.95 10.10 -9.81
N ILE A 73 -7.70 10.13 -9.35
CA ILE A 73 -6.83 8.96 -9.31
C ILE A 73 -7.05 8.28 -7.97
N TYR A 74 -7.54 7.05 -7.97
CA TYR A 74 -7.64 6.24 -6.76
C TYR A 74 -6.46 5.30 -6.67
N PHE A 75 -5.90 5.21 -5.47
CA PHE A 75 -4.90 4.23 -5.08
C PHE A 75 -5.55 3.37 -4.01
N GLU A 76 -5.74 2.10 -4.34
CA GLU A 76 -6.35 1.10 -3.46
C GLU A 76 -5.28 0.10 -3.06
N ASP A 77 -4.94 0.05 -1.77
CA ASP A 77 -4.00 -0.91 -1.24
C ASP A 77 -4.63 -2.31 -1.27
N LYS A 78 -3.95 -3.25 -1.93
CA LYS A 78 -4.38 -4.64 -2.06
C LYS A 78 -3.61 -5.57 -1.13
N GLY A 79 -2.71 -5.05 -0.30
CA GLY A 79 -1.87 -5.85 0.59
C GLY A 79 -1.06 -6.89 -0.20
N HIS A 80 -1.02 -8.11 0.33
CA HIS A 80 -0.34 -9.25 -0.27
C HIS A 80 -1.15 -9.82 -1.45
N SER A 81 -1.16 -9.11 -2.57
CA SER A 81 -1.93 -9.48 -3.78
C SER A 81 -1.12 -9.43 -5.07
N SER A 82 0.21 -9.43 -4.99
CA SER A 82 1.07 -9.45 -6.18
C SER A 82 1.05 -10.79 -6.92
N GLY A 83 0.76 -11.88 -6.21
CA GLY A 83 0.91 -13.26 -6.72
C GLY A 83 2.37 -13.74 -6.81
N CYS A 84 3.31 -12.99 -6.24
CA CYS A 84 4.74 -13.31 -6.24
C CYS A 84 5.27 -13.36 -4.80
N GLN A 85 6.34 -14.13 -4.58
CA GLN A 85 7.13 -13.97 -3.35
C GLN A 85 7.77 -12.57 -3.31
N ARG A 86 8.20 -12.06 -4.47
CA ARG A 86 8.68 -10.69 -4.69
C ARG A 86 8.31 -10.20 -6.10
N PRO A 87 7.82 -8.96 -6.27
CA PRO A 87 7.40 -8.05 -5.20
C PRO A 87 6.19 -8.62 -4.46
N TYR A 88 6.10 -8.43 -3.14
CA TYR A 88 5.06 -9.05 -2.29
C TYR A 88 3.78 -8.20 -2.21
N TRP A 89 3.90 -6.88 -2.24
CA TRP A 89 2.79 -5.94 -2.02
C TRP A 89 2.24 -5.39 -3.32
N ALA A 90 0.96 -4.99 -3.32
CA ALA A 90 0.28 -4.46 -4.49
C ALA A 90 -0.64 -3.28 -4.14
N VAL A 91 -0.65 -2.28 -5.02
CA VAL A 91 -1.59 -1.16 -5.05
C VAL A 91 -2.28 -1.16 -6.41
N LYS A 92 -3.61 -1.14 -6.42
CA LYS A 92 -4.39 -0.91 -7.63
C LYS A 92 -4.56 0.60 -7.82
N ILE A 93 -4.21 1.10 -8.99
CA ILE A 93 -4.34 2.50 -9.35
C ILE A 93 -5.40 2.61 -10.45
N THR A 94 -6.36 3.52 -10.31
CA THR A 94 -7.38 3.76 -11.35
C THR A 94 -7.57 5.25 -11.61
N PHE A 95 -7.76 5.60 -12.89
CA PHE A 95 -8.12 6.95 -13.31
C PHE A 95 -9.01 6.84 -14.54
N ARG A 96 -10.26 7.33 -14.41
CA ARG A 96 -11.31 7.14 -15.42
C ARG A 96 -11.49 5.64 -15.73
N ASP A 97 -11.40 5.24 -16.99
CA ASP A 97 -11.49 3.88 -17.52
C ASP A 97 -10.15 3.12 -17.47
N LYS A 98 -9.06 3.76 -17.04
CA LYS A 98 -7.72 3.18 -17.01
C LYS A 98 -7.35 2.64 -15.64
N GLN A 99 -6.55 1.57 -15.66
CA GLN A 99 -6.03 0.90 -14.48
C GLN A 99 -4.53 0.66 -14.61
N TRP A 100 -3.83 0.66 -13.47
CA TRP A 100 -2.46 0.19 -13.31
C TRP A 100 -2.33 -0.64 -12.03
N GLY A 101 -1.38 -1.55 -12.00
CA GLY A 101 -0.90 -2.20 -10.78
C GLY A 101 0.47 -1.65 -10.41
N TYR A 102 0.63 -1.18 -9.18
CA TYR A 102 1.93 -0.86 -8.61
C TYR A 102 2.31 -1.95 -7.60
N TYR A 103 3.44 -2.61 -7.81
CA TYR A 103 3.89 -3.73 -7.00
C TYR A 103 5.25 -3.41 -6.39
N TYR A 104 5.44 -3.75 -5.11
CA TYR A 104 6.63 -3.36 -4.37
C TYR A 104 6.97 -4.32 -3.22
N ASP A 105 8.18 -4.16 -2.68
CA ASP A 105 8.63 -4.73 -1.41
C ASP A 105 9.00 -3.57 -0.46
N GLY A 106 8.91 -3.79 0.86
CA GLY A 106 9.37 -2.82 1.86
C GLY A 106 8.66 -1.45 1.76
N GLY A 107 9.41 -0.35 1.90
CA GLY A 107 8.87 1.02 1.81
C GLY A 107 8.73 1.48 0.35
N GLY A 108 7.70 1.01 -0.35
CA GLY A 108 7.50 1.27 -1.77
C GLY A 108 7.47 2.77 -2.10
N LYS A 109 8.11 3.17 -3.19
CA LYS A 109 8.12 4.55 -3.68
C LYS A 109 7.65 4.63 -5.12
N ILE A 110 6.64 5.45 -5.36
CA ILE A 110 6.10 5.72 -6.70
C ILE A 110 6.21 7.21 -7.03
N ASN A 111 6.53 7.54 -8.27
CA ASN A 111 6.45 8.89 -8.81
C ASN A 111 5.17 9.05 -9.63
N VAL A 112 4.52 10.19 -9.49
CA VAL A 112 3.32 10.56 -10.23
C VAL A 112 3.60 11.84 -11.01
N ALA A 113 3.34 11.81 -12.32
CA ALA A 113 3.37 13.00 -13.16
C ALA A 113 2.00 13.17 -13.83
N ILE A 114 1.45 14.37 -13.78
CA ILE A 114 0.19 14.74 -14.43
C ILE A 114 0.55 15.70 -15.56
N ASN A 115 0.21 15.34 -16.79
CA ASN A 115 0.49 16.18 -17.95
C ASN A 115 -0.52 17.33 -18.11
N GLU A 116 -0.31 18.17 -19.12
CA GLU A 116 -1.16 19.33 -19.43
C GLU A 116 -2.64 18.97 -19.66
N ASN A 117 -2.92 17.74 -20.11
CA ASN A 117 -4.28 17.24 -20.34
C ASN A 117 -4.89 16.54 -19.11
N GLY A 118 -4.26 16.65 -17.93
CA GLY A 118 -4.69 15.99 -16.71
C GLY A 118 -4.56 14.47 -16.73
N ILE A 119 -3.74 13.91 -17.64
CA ILE A 119 -3.51 12.47 -17.73
C ILE A 119 -2.32 12.08 -16.85
N PRO A 120 -2.49 11.12 -15.92
CA PRO A 120 -1.42 10.71 -15.05
C PRO A 120 -0.50 9.68 -15.70
N GLN A 121 0.75 9.69 -15.26
CA GLN A 121 1.78 8.71 -15.53
C GLN A 121 2.42 8.28 -14.20
N PHE A 122 2.76 7.00 -14.11
CA PHE A 122 3.24 6.37 -12.88
C PHE A 122 4.56 5.67 -13.15
N ILE A 123 5.55 5.94 -12.30
CA ILE A 123 6.88 5.34 -12.41
C ILE A 123 7.24 4.74 -11.04
N ALA A 124 7.52 3.45 -11.02
CA ALA A 124 8.10 2.78 -9.87
C ALA A 124 9.51 3.33 -9.61
N TYR A 125 9.80 3.73 -8.37
CA TYR A 125 11.07 4.34 -7.99
C TYR A 125 11.91 3.46 -7.06
N SER A 126 11.27 2.69 -6.17
CA SER A 126 11.97 1.74 -5.30
C SER A 126 12.57 0.56 -6.08
N GLY A 127 13.73 0.06 -5.65
CA GLY A 127 14.34 -1.13 -6.25
C GLY A 127 13.42 -2.35 -6.21
N GLY A 128 13.28 -3.05 -7.34
CA GLY A 128 12.39 -4.21 -7.49
C GLY A 128 10.90 -3.89 -7.62
N SER A 129 10.49 -2.64 -7.37
CA SER A 129 9.11 -2.23 -7.62
C SER A 129 8.82 -2.05 -9.11
N GLN A 130 7.56 -2.20 -9.49
CA GLN A 130 7.13 -2.11 -10.89
C GLN A 130 5.73 -1.52 -11.00
N VAL A 131 5.48 -0.80 -12.10
CA VAL A 131 4.14 -0.38 -12.51
C VAL A 131 3.78 -1.17 -13.76
N VAL A 132 2.60 -1.81 -13.74
CA VAL A 132 2.05 -2.58 -14.84
C VAL A 132 0.78 -1.88 -15.33
N VAL A 133 0.66 -1.65 -16.63
CA VAL A 133 -0.53 -1.05 -17.23
C VAL A 133 -1.65 -2.11 -17.32
N GLY A 134 -2.87 -1.70 -16.98
CA GLY A 134 -4.07 -2.53 -17.03
C GLY A 134 -4.24 -3.44 -15.82
N SER A 135 -4.83 -4.62 -16.05
CA SER A 135 -5.01 -5.70 -15.08
C SER A 135 -3.90 -6.75 -15.12
N GLY A 136 -2.76 -6.42 -15.74
CA GLY A 136 -1.60 -7.31 -15.82
C GLY A 136 -1.05 -7.68 -14.44
N LYS A 137 -0.31 -8.80 -14.39
CA LYS A 137 0.31 -9.31 -13.16
C LYS A 137 1.73 -8.76 -12.99
N ALA A 138 2.23 -8.76 -11.76
CA ALA A 138 3.64 -8.49 -11.48
C ALA A 138 4.54 -9.56 -12.12
N LYS A 139 5.71 -9.13 -12.61
CA LYS A 139 6.81 -10.05 -12.91
C LYS A 139 7.51 -10.44 -11.61
N CYS A 140 7.48 -11.72 -11.27
CA CYS A 140 8.18 -12.25 -10.10
C CYS A 140 9.69 -12.37 -10.36
N TYR A 141 10.50 -12.24 -9.31
CA TYR A 141 11.95 -12.42 -9.36
C TYR A 141 12.52 -12.86 -8.00
#